data_AF-A0A3B8HTS3-F1
#
_entry.id   AF-A0A3B8HTS3-F1
#
_cell.length_a   1.000
_cell.length_b   1.000
_cell.length_c   1.000
_cell.angle_alpha   90.00
_cell.angle_beta   90.00
_cell.angle_gamma   90.00
#
_symmetry.space_group_name_H-M   'P 1'
#
loop_
_entity.id
_entity.type
_entity.pdbx_description
1 polymer ?
#
loop_
_entity_poly.entity_id
_entity_poly.type
_entity_poly.pdbx_seq_one_letter_code
_entity_poly.pdbx_strand_id
1 'polypeptide(L)'
;KNGHYKTAKAYILYRKQHQDIREASQLLFNNKIISDYIEKNDWRIRENSNMTFSLQGMNFHISSLIVSQYWLNKVYPPEIREGHTKGDFHIHDLGILGAYCVGWDIQDLLLEGFKGVRGKVASGPAKHFRSILGQIVNFFFTLQGEAAGAQAFSNFDTLLAPFIRYDNLDYKQVKQCLQEFVFNMNVPTRVGFQTPFTNVTMDLKVPEFMKNQPVIIGGQMMEETYGDFQAEMDLFNQAFAEVMMEGDVEERVFTFPIPTYNITEDFDWDNPNYEKIWEMTSRYGIPYFSNFINSDMNPEDARSMCCRLRLDNRELRKRGGGLFGANPLTGSIGVVTINMSRIGYLAKDRNDFYQRLLRNMELARDSLEIKRKVLENLTESGLYPYSQFYLRNIKEGFGQYWKNHFATIGLVGMNEACLNFLGSDIASEEGMNFATEVMDFMRDKLMEFQEETGNIYNLEATPAEGVSYSIARKDKAAFPDIIVANEAEYRRGAEPYYTNSTQLPVNYTDDLFKALNLQDDLQTRYTGGTVFHIYLGESV
;
A
#
# COMPACT_ATOMS: atom_id res chain seq x y z
N LYS A 1 55.04 -13.36 -36.23
CA LYS A 1 55.34 -12.83 -37.59
C LYS A 1 54.21 -13.07 -38.60
N ASN A 2 52.94 -13.27 -38.17
CA ASN A 2 51.84 -13.65 -39.07
C ASN A 2 50.89 -12.48 -39.41
N GLY A 3 51.41 -11.27 -39.67
CA GLY A 3 50.61 -10.16 -40.26
C GLY A 3 49.49 -9.53 -39.41
N HIS A 4 49.01 -10.16 -38.34
CA HIS A 4 47.82 -9.71 -37.60
C HIS A 4 48.08 -8.70 -36.47
N TYR A 5 49.32 -8.23 -36.29
CA TYR A 5 49.66 -7.30 -35.20
C TYR A 5 48.89 -5.98 -35.31
N LYS A 6 48.73 -5.44 -36.52
CA LYS A 6 47.94 -4.23 -36.76
C LYS A 6 46.47 -4.44 -36.41
N THR A 7 45.88 -5.56 -36.80
CA THR A 7 44.49 -5.92 -36.50
C THR A 7 44.27 -6.15 -35.00
N ALA A 8 45.16 -6.87 -34.33
CA ALA A 8 45.08 -7.09 -32.88
C ALA A 8 45.19 -5.77 -32.10
N LYS A 9 46.13 -4.89 -32.49
CA LYS A 9 46.28 -3.56 -31.88
C LYS A 9 45.05 -2.69 -32.09
N ALA A 10 44.49 -2.68 -33.31
CA ALA A 10 43.26 -1.95 -33.62
C ALA A 10 42.06 -2.48 -32.81
N TYR A 11 41.92 -3.80 -32.66
CA TYR A 11 40.85 -4.40 -31.86
C TYR A 11 40.99 -4.12 -30.36
N ILE A 12 42.21 -4.16 -29.81
CA ILE A 12 42.49 -3.78 -28.42
C ILE A 12 42.15 -2.31 -28.17
N LEU A 13 42.58 -1.41 -29.07
CA LEU A 13 42.28 0.02 -28.97
C LEU A 13 40.77 0.29 -29.10
N TYR A 14 40.08 -0.36 -30.03
CA TYR A 14 38.62 -0.29 -30.15
C TYR A 14 37.92 -0.76 -28.87
N ARG A 15 38.32 -1.90 -28.30
CA ARG A 15 37.74 -2.40 -27.04
C ARG A 15 38.00 -1.46 -25.87
N LYS A 16 39.21 -0.90 -25.75
CA LYS A 16 39.56 0.07 -24.71
C LYS A 16 38.77 1.37 -24.90
N GLN A 17 38.66 1.90 -26.12
CA GLN A 17 37.86 3.09 -26.42
C GLN A 17 36.38 2.88 -26.11
N HIS A 18 35.80 1.75 -26.48
CA HIS A 18 34.41 1.42 -26.12
C HIS A 18 34.23 1.15 -24.62
N GLN A 19 35.25 0.66 -23.93
CA GLN A 19 35.25 0.54 -22.47
C GLN A 19 35.30 1.92 -21.83
N ASP A 20 36.18 2.81 -22.28
CA ASP A 20 36.33 4.18 -21.78
C ASP A 20 35.05 5.01 -22.06
N ILE A 21 34.40 4.82 -23.21
CA ILE A 21 33.10 5.45 -23.52
C ILE A 21 32.01 4.94 -22.56
N ARG A 22 31.98 3.64 -22.25
CA ARG A 22 31.02 3.08 -21.27
C ARG A 22 31.31 3.58 -19.85
N GLU A 23 32.57 3.59 -19.44
CA GLU A 23 33.02 4.09 -18.13
C GLU A 23 32.71 5.59 -17.98
N ALA A 24 33.01 6.40 -19.02
CA ALA A 24 32.66 7.81 -19.05
C ALA A 24 31.14 8.05 -19.07
N SER A 25 30.39 7.27 -19.85
CA SER A 25 28.93 7.34 -19.88
C SER A 25 28.31 6.97 -18.53
N GLN A 26 28.86 5.99 -17.80
CA GLN A 26 28.42 5.62 -16.46
C GLN A 26 28.76 6.69 -15.43
N LEU A 27 29.98 7.25 -15.47
CA LEU A 27 30.40 8.36 -14.59
C LEU A 27 29.56 9.63 -14.83
N LEU A 28 29.31 9.99 -16.09
CA LEU A 28 28.45 11.12 -16.46
C LEU A 28 26.99 10.90 -16.01
N PHE A 29 26.48 9.67 -16.14
CA PHE A 29 25.14 9.32 -15.67
C PHE A 29 25.01 9.45 -14.14
N ASN A 30 26.00 8.94 -13.39
CA ASN A 30 26.00 9.02 -11.93
C ASN A 30 26.14 10.46 -11.42
N ASN A 31 27.01 11.27 -12.02
CA ASN A 31 27.16 12.68 -11.67
C ASN A 31 25.91 13.49 -12.02
N LYS A 32 25.24 13.14 -13.12
CA LYS A 32 23.99 13.79 -13.53
C LYS A 32 22.86 13.51 -12.55
N ILE A 33 22.67 12.27 -12.06
CA ILE A 33 21.63 11.97 -11.06
C ILE A 33 21.81 12.83 -9.80
N ILE A 34 23.04 12.94 -9.30
CA ILE A 34 23.34 13.76 -8.11
C ILE A 34 23.10 15.24 -8.41
N SER A 35 23.55 15.73 -9.56
CA SER A 35 23.39 17.14 -9.96
C SER A 35 21.91 17.49 -10.15
N ASP A 36 21.14 16.65 -10.85
CA ASP A 36 19.70 16.83 -11.07
C ASP A 36 18.93 16.83 -9.75
N TYR A 37 19.34 16.02 -8.76
CA TYR A 37 18.77 16.04 -7.42
C TYR A 37 19.10 17.35 -6.67
N ILE A 38 20.38 17.74 -6.66
CA ILE A 38 20.85 18.97 -5.99
C ILE A 38 20.18 20.22 -6.58
N GLU A 39 20.05 20.27 -7.91
CA GLU A 39 19.43 21.37 -8.64
C GLU A 39 17.90 21.30 -8.65
N LYS A 40 17.31 20.21 -8.13
CA LYS A 40 15.85 19.96 -8.11
C LYS A 40 15.20 19.91 -9.50
N ASN A 41 15.95 19.43 -10.50
CA ASN A 41 15.51 19.34 -11.90
C ASN A 41 14.69 18.07 -12.20
N ASP A 42 14.76 17.03 -11.34
CA ASP A 42 13.92 15.83 -11.48
C ASP A 42 12.59 16.00 -10.75
N TRP A 43 11.48 15.89 -11.49
CA TRP A 43 10.13 15.96 -10.93
C TRP A 43 9.87 14.87 -9.88
N ARG A 44 10.57 13.72 -9.97
CA ARG A 44 10.46 12.60 -9.00
C ARG A 44 10.87 12.98 -7.59
N ILE A 45 11.63 14.07 -7.43
CA ILE A 45 11.99 14.60 -6.11
C ILE A 45 10.73 15.07 -5.36
N ARG A 46 9.67 15.44 -6.09
CA ARG A 46 8.38 15.88 -5.54
C ARG A 46 7.29 14.80 -5.61
N GLU A 47 7.62 13.58 -6.06
CA GLU A 47 6.65 12.49 -6.22
C GLU A 47 6.19 11.93 -4.86
N ASN A 48 7.09 11.93 -3.86
CA ASN A 48 6.76 11.45 -2.53
C ASN A 48 6.60 12.63 -1.56
N SER A 49 5.38 12.90 -1.13
CA SER A 49 5.03 14.01 -0.20
C SER A 49 5.72 13.88 1.17
N ASN A 50 6.09 12.67 1.59
CA ASN A 50 6.81 12.41 2.83
C ASN A 50 8.33 12.65 2.70
N MET A 51 8.87 12.87 1.49
CA MET A 51 10.29 13.16 1.30
C MET A 51 10.55 14.66 1.23
N THR A 52 11.56 15.10 1.99
CA THR A 52 12.11 16.44 1.85
C THR A 52 13.50 16.38 1.22
N PHE A 53 13.84 17.41 0.43
CA PHE A 53 15.19 17.61 -0.08
C PHE A 53 16.20 17.54 1.07
N SER A 54 16.95 16.44 1.11
CA SER A 54 17.91 16.13 2.14
C SER A 54 18.96 15.17 1.60
N LEU A 55 20.08 15.01 2.33
CA LEU A 55 21.10 14.00 2.03
C LEU A 55 20.52 12.58 2.03
N GLN A 56 19.65 12.28 3.00
CA GLN A 56 19.00 10.99 3.09
C GLN A 56 18.02 10.77 1.93
N GLY A 57 17.28 11.80 1.54
CA GLY A 57 16.45 11.78 0.34
C GLY A 57 17.26 11.52 -0.94
N MET A 58 18.46 12.10 -1.05
CA MET A 58 19.35 11.86 -2.19
C MET A 58 19.83 10.40 -2.24
N ASN A 59 20.27 9.85 -1.11
CA ASN A 59 20.72 8.46 -1.02
C ASN A 59 19.59 7.49 -1.41
N PHE A 60 18.37 7.74 -0.93
CA PHE A 60 17.20 6.97 -1.30
C PHE A 60 16.90 7.07 -2.80
N HIS A 61 16.90 8.29 -3.35
CA HIS A 61 16.63 8.55 -4.77
C HIS A 61 17.61 7.79 -5.68
N ILE A 62 18.92 7.84 -5.38
CA ILE A 62 19.95 7.11 -6.13
C ILE A 62 19.71 5.60 -6.06
N SER A 63 19.48 5.05 -4.86
CA SER A 63 19.20 3.63 -4.68
C SER A 63 17.96 3.18 -5.44
N SER A 64 16.87 3.96 -5.33
CA SER A 64 15.59 3.70 -6.00
C SER A 64 15.73 3.62 -7.52
N LEU A 65 16.47 4.56 -8.13
CA LEU A 65 16.73 4.54 -9.58
C LEU A 65 17.51 3.29 -10.00
N ILE A 66 18.55 2.90 -9.26
CA ILE A 66 19.38 1.74 -9.59
C ILE A 66 18.57 0.44 -9.47
N VAL A 67 17.79 0.30 -8.40
CA VAL A 67 16.93 -0.88 -8.17
C VAL A 67 15.84 -0.97 -9.24
N SER A 68 15.24 0.17 -9.62
CA SER A 68 14.25 0.21 -10.70
C SER A 68 14.84 -0.24 -12.04
N GLN A 69 16.06 0.19 -12.37
CA GLN A 69 16.76 -0.27 -13.56
C GLN A 69 17.10 -1.77 -13.50
N TYR A 70 17.41 -2.31 -12.32
CA TYR A 70 17.64 -3.74 -12.14
C TYR A 70 16.36 -4.54 -12.43
N TRP A 71 15.23 -4.16 -11.83
CA TRP A 71 13.93 -4.78 -12.14
C TRP A 71 13.64 -4.77 -13.64
N LEU A 72 13.69 -3.60 -14.26
CA LEU A 72 13.30 -3.41 -15.65
C LEU A 72 14.24 -4.08 -16.66
N ASN A 73 15.55 -4.13 -16.39
CA ASN A 73 16.53 -4.59 -17.38
C ASN A 73 17.13 -5.97 -17.09
N LYS A 74 16.96 -6.51 -15.88
CA LYS A 74 17.53 -7.80 -15.48
C LYS A 74 16.48 -8.81 -15.06
N VAL A 75 15.35 -8.37 -14.51
CA VAL A 75 14.33 -9.27 -13.98
C VAL A 75 13.18 -9.42 -14.97
N TYR A 76 12.61 -8.31 -15.43
CA TYR A 76 11.46 -8.34 -16.32
C TYR A 76 11.86 -8.56 -17.77
N PRO A 77 11.04 -9.31 -18.53
CA PRO A 77 11.23 -9.46 -19.96
C PRO A 77 10.90 -8.14 -20.70
N PRO A 78 11.38 -7.98 -21.94
CA PRO A 78 11.27 -6.73 -22.70
C PRO A 78 9.85 -6.17 -22.80
N GLU A 79 8.85 -7.02 -23.01
CA GLU A 79 7.44 -6.65 -23.16
C GLU A 79 6.86 -5.99 -21.90
N ILE A 80 7.19 -6.49 -20.72
CA ILE A 80 6.76 -5.91 -19.44
C ILE A 80 7.44 -4.56 -19.21
N ARG A 81 8.76 -4.50 -19.46
CA ARG A 81 9.51 -3.25 -19.37
C ARG A 81 8.95 -2.20 -20.33
N GLU A 82 8.65 -2.59 -21.56
CA GLU A 82 8.13 -1.67 -22.57
C GLU A 82 6.74 -1.15 -22.20
N GLY A 83 5.83 -2.01 -21.74
CA GLY A 83 4.50 -1.58 -21.27
C GLY A 83 4.59 -0.54 -20.15
N HIS A 84 5.45 -0.79 -19.15
CA HIS A 84 5.74 0.19 -18.09
C HIS A 84 6.34 1.50 -18.63
N THR A 85 7.34 1.39 -19.49
CA THR A 85 8.10 2.55 -19.98
C THR A 85 7.23 3.44 -20.85
N LYS A 86 6.45 2.84 -21.77
CA LYS A 86 5.55 3.54 -22.70
C LYS A 86 4.27 4.07 -22.03
N GLY A 87 3.90 3.53 -20.87
CA GLY A 87 2.73 3.97 -20.10
C GLY A 87 1.44 3.21 -20.44
N ASP A 88 1.54 1.99 -20.97
CA ASP A 88 0.38 1.12 -21.18
C ASP A 88 -0.18 0.62 -19.84
N PHE A 89 0.72 0.43 -18.87
CA PHE A 89 0.43 0.22 -17.46
C PHE A 89 1.61 0.75 -16.62
N HIS A 90 1.46 0.79 -15.31
CA HIS A 90 2.52 1.19 -14.38
C HIS A 90 2.74 0.10 -13.33
N ILE A 91 4.01 -0.20 -13.05
CA ILE A 91 4.41 -1.18 -12.03
C ILE A 91 4.91 -0.37 -10.86
N HIS A 92 4.25 -0.51 -9.72
CA HIS A 92 4.53 0.30 -8.54
C HIS A 92 5.81 -0.16 -7.82
N ASP A 93 6.44 0.81 -7.15
CA ASP A 93 7.55 0.60 -6.21
C ASP A 93 8.75 -0.18 -6.75
N LEU A 94 9.07 0.02 -8.02
CA LEU A 94 10.31 -0.50 -8.62
C LEU A 94 11.57 0.04 -7.92
N GLY A 95 11.45 1.08 -7.08
CA GLY A 95 12.55 1.60 -6.26
C GLY A 95 13.04 0.69 -5.14
N ILE A 96 12.27 -0.34 -4.79
CA ILE A 96 12.59 -1.28 -3.72
C ILE A 96 12.61 -2.70 -4.28
N LEU A 97 13.60 -3.48 -3.88
CA LEU A 97 13.70 -4.90 -4.20
C LEU A 97 12.98 -5.67 -3.08
N GLY A 98 11.65 -5.57 -3.02
CA GLY A 98 10.83 -6.12 -1.93
C GLY A 98 9.35 -6.22 -2.29
N ALA A 99 8.56 -6.78 -1.36
CA ALA A 99 7.11 -6.82 -1.45
C ALA A 99 6.51 -5.40 -1.40
N TYR A 100 5.27 -5.23 -1.84
CA TYR A 100 4.60 -3.93 -1.78
C TYR A 100 4.24 -3.59 -0.34
N CYS A 101 3.26 -4.27 0.25
CA CYS A 101 2.83 -3.98 1.61
C CYS A 101 2.68 -5.27 2.41
N VAL A 102 2.76 -5.13 3.74
CA VAL A 102 2.67 -6.28 4.66
C VAL A 102 1.90 -5.89 5.91
N GLY A 103 0.87 -6.65 6.25
CA GLY A 103 0.21 -6.62 7.53
C GLY A 103 0.68 -7.79 8.39
N TRP A 104 1.07 -7.48 9.62
CA TRP A 104 1.78 -8.38 10.51
C TRP A 104 0.88 -8.90 11.63
N ASP A 105 1.34 -9.95 12.30
CA ASP A 105 0.65 -10.52 13.45
C ASP A 105 1.20 -10.00 14.77
N ILE A 106 0.39 -9.25 15.51
CA ILE A 106 0.75 -8.82 16.86
C ILE A 106 0.85 -10.02 17.80
N GLN A 107 0.02 -11.06 17.65
CA GLN A 107 0.07 -12.21 18.55
C GLN A 107 1.43 -12.93 18.47
N ASP A 108 1.99 -13.09 17.26
CA ASP A 108 3.35 -13.62 17.09
C ASP A 108 4.40 -12.74 17.80
N LEU A 109 4.27 -11.41 17.70
CA LEU A 109 5.14 -10.48 18.43
C LEU A 109 4.96 -10.58 19.96
N LEU A 110 3.73 -10.77 20.44
CA LEU A 110 3.43 -10.96 21.87
C LEU A 110 3.95 -12.29 22.42
N LEU A 111 4.05 -13.33 21.58
CA LEU A 111 4.54 -14.66 21.98
C LEU A 111 6.05 -14.79 21.88
N GLU A 112 6.67 -14.15 20.88
CA GLU A 112 8.09 -14.34 20.58
C GLU A 112 8.97 -13.15 21.00
N GLY A 113 8.40 -11.95 21.04
CA GLY A 113 9.13 -10.69 21.11
C GLY A 113 9.77 -10.29 19.78
N PHE A 114 10.50 -9.17 19.78
CA PHE A 114 11.20 -8.69 18.60
C PHE A 114 12.57 -9.38 18.41
N LYS A 115 12.65 -10.38 17.51
CA LYS A 115 13.83 -11.27 17.32
C LYS A 115 13.92 -11.85 15.90
N GLY A 116 14.79 -12.85 15.69
CA GLY A 116 14.82 -13.68 14.49
C GLY A 116 16.10 -13.61 13.67
N VAL A 117 16.92 -12.56 13.85
CA VAL A 117 18.11 -12.32 13.02
C VAL A 117 19.39 -12.62 13.79
N ARG A 118 20.22 -13.53 13.24
CA ARG A 118 21.49 -13.92 13.83
C ARG A 118 22.45 -12.73 13.95
N GLY A 119 23.03 -12.54 15.12
CA GLY A 119 24.02 -11.48 15.38
C GLY A 119 23.40 -10.07 15.53
N LYS A 120 22.08 -9.97 15.58
CA LYS A 120 21.36 -8.74 15.96
C LYS A 120 20.82 -8.89 17.39
N VAL A 121 20.63 -7.77 18.07
CA VAL A 121 20.00 -7.74 19.39
C VAL A 121 18.57 -8.24 19.24
N ALA A 122 18.13 -9.08 20.17
CA ALA A 122 16.78 -9.61 20.24
C ALA A 122 16.16 -9.21 21.58
N SER A 123 14.85 -8.98 21.57
CA SER A 123 14.04 -8.78 22.76
C SER A 123 13.09 -9.97 22.93
N GLY A 124 12.89 -10.39 24.18
CA GLY A 124 11.83 -11.35 24.49
C GLY A 124 10.45 -10.68 24.51
N PRO A 125 9.38 -11.46 24.69
CA PRO A 125 8.02 -10.96 24.83
C PRO A 125 7.88 -9.83 25.84
N ALA A 126 7.15 -8.78 25.46
CA ALA A 126 6.89 -7.64 26.33
C ALA A 126 5.99 -8.02 27.52
N LYS A 127 6.30 -7.49 28.70
CA LYS A 127 5.55 -7.70 29.95
C LYS A 127 4.76 -6.47 30.41
N HIS A 128 4.99 -5.32 29.78
CA HIS A 128 4.47 -4.02 30.18
C HIS A 128 3.99 -3.23 28.97
N PHE A 129 2.97 -2.40 29.14
CA PHE A 129 2.31 -1.61 28.09
C PHE A 129 3.30 -0.74 27.32
N ARG A 130 4.13 0.01 28.06
CA ARG A 130 5.18 0.85 27.47
C ARG A 130 6.18 0.04 26.65
N SER A 131 6.53 -1.16 27.12
CA SER A 131 7.51 -2.03 26.46
C SER A 131 6.99 -2.60 25.15
N ILE A 132 5.71 -3.01 25.08
CA ILE A 132 5.14 -3.53 23.83
C ILE A 132 5.00 -2.43 22.77
N LEU A 133 4.58 -1.22 23.16
CA LEU A 133 4.56 -0.07 22.24
C LEU A 133 5.96 0.25 21.69
N GLY A 134 7.00 0.21 22.54
CA GLY A 134 8.38 0.37 22.11
C GLY A 134 8.87 -0.74 21.17
N GLN A 135 8.46 -2.00 21.39
CA GLN A 135 8.76 -3.09 20.47
C GLN A 135 8.04 -2.91 19.12
N ILE A 136 6.79 -2.45 19.11
CA ILE A 136 6.02 -2.16 17.89
C ILE A 136 6.69 -1.05 17.06
N VAL A 137 7.17 0.02 17.69
CA VAL A 137 7.96 1.05 17.00
C VAL A 137 9.19 0.42 16.33
N ASN A 138 10.01 -0.31 17.09
CA ASN A 138 11.20 -0.95 16.55
C ASN A 138 10.87 -1.94 15.41
N PHE A 139 9.75 -2.66 15.55
CA PHE A 139 9.25 -3.61 14.56
C PHE A 139 8.92 -2.88 13.26
N PHE A 140 8.05 -1.87 13.29
CA PHE A 140 7.66 -1.15 12.09
C PHE A 140 8.84 -0.48 11.40
N PHE A 141 9.72 0.19 12.15
CA PHE A 141 10.89 0.84 11.56
C PHE A 141 11.86 -0.16 10.92
N THR A 142 12.01 -1.35 11.50
CA THR A 142 12.90 -2.37 10.95
C THR A 142 12.31 -3.05 9.72
N LEU A 143 11.06 -3.52 9.80
CA LEU A 143 10.40 -4.29 8.74
C LEU A 143 10.03 -3.42 7.53
N GLN A 144 9.78 -2.12 7.72
CA GLN A 144 9.69 -1.14 6.63
C GLN A 144 10.96 -1.11 5.76
N GLY A 145 12.11 -1.55 6.27
CA GLY A 145 13.35 -1.73 5.50
C GLY A 145 13.31 -2.88 4.49
N GLU A 146 12.37 -3.81 4.63
CA GLU A 146 12.27 -5.04 3.82
C GLU A 146 11.03 -5.05 2.90
N ALA A 147 10.19 -4.01 2.96
CA ALA A 147 9.00 -3.81 2.12
C ALA A 147 8.92 -2.37 1.62
N ALA A 148 8.21 -2.14 0.50
CA ALA A 148 8.19 -0.84 -0.16
C ALA A 148 7.18 0.15 0.44
N GLY A 149 5.96 -0.33 0.67
CA GLY A 149 4.78 0.41 1.10
C GLY A 149 4.42 0.13 2.55
N ALA A 150 3.12 0.17 2.87
CA ALA A 150 2.69 0.23 4.26
C ALA A 150 3.00 -1.05 5.06
N GLN A 151 3.17 -0.85 6.36
CA GLN A 151 3.22 -1.88 7.37
C GLN A 151 1.99 -1.74 8.27
N ALA A 152 1.23 -2.82 8.45
CA ALA A 152 -0.03 -2.74 9.18
C ALA A 152 -0.08 -3.71 10.37
N PHE A 153 -0.80 -3.30 11.40
CA PHE A 153 -1.28 -4.20 12.45
C PHE A 153 -2.81 -4.11 12.54
N SER A 154 -3.44 -5.22 12.89
CA SER A 154 -4.88 -5.29 13.15
C SER A 154 -5.15 -5.72 14.59
N ASN A 155 -6.38 -5.47 15.07
CA ASN A 155 -6.78 -5.70 16.46
C ASN A 155 -5.87 -5.00 17.47
N PHE A 156 -5.44 -3.78 17.13
CA PHE A 156 -4.38 -3.08 17.85
C PHE A 156 -4.80 -2.73 19.27
N ASP A 157 -6.02 -2.21 19.44
CA ASP A 157 -6.62 -1.91 20.74
C ASP A 157 -6.95 -3.19 21.51
N THR A 158 -7.59 -4.18 20.88
CA THR A 158 -7.95 -5.46 21.53
C THR A 158 -6.73 -6.19 22.09
N LEU A 159 -5.66 -6.33 21.30
CA LEU A 159 -4.47 -7.10 21.69
C LEU A 159 -3.59 -6.38 22.71
N LEU A 160 -3.64 -5.05 22.79
CA LEU A 160 -2.79 -4.26 23.68
C LEU A 160 -3.51 -3.77 24.94
N ALA A 161 -4.84 -3.65 24.93
CA ALA A 161 -5.63 -3.24 26.09
C ALA A 161 -5.35 -4.05 27.37
N PRO A 162 -5.13 -5.39 27.34
CA PRO A 162 -4.85 -6.15 28.55
C PRO A 162 -3.65 -5.63 29.35
N PHE A 163 -2.61 -5.14 28.70
CA PHE A 163 -1.42 -4.60 29.38
C PHE A 163 -1.75 -3.42 30.31
N ILE A 164 -2.80 -2.64 30.02
CA ILE A 164 -3.24 -1.52 30.85
C ILE A 164 -3.64 -2.03 32.24
N ARG A 165 -4.43 -3.11 32.29
CA ARG A 165 -4.88 -3.72 33.55
C ARG A 165 -3.73 -4.40 34.29
N TYR A 166 -2.89 -5.17 33.59
CA TYR A 166 -1.77 -5.88 34.22
C TYR A 166 -0.71 -4.93 34.80
N ASP A 167 -0.51 -3.76 34.20
CA ASP A 167 0.35 -2.71 34.73
C ASP A 167 -0.36 -1.78 35.75
N ASN A 168 -1.67 -1.96 35.95
CA ASN A 168 -2.52 -1.13 36.80
C ASN A 168 -2.38 0.38 36.48
N LEU A 169 -2.50 0.72 35.18
CA LEU A 169 -2.30 2.08 34.69
C LEU A 169 -3.59 2.91 34.80
N ASP A 170 -3.43 4.16 35.23
CA ASP A 170 -4.48 5.16 35.12
C ASP A 170 -4.52 5.82 33.72
N TYR A 171 -5.56 6.61 33.46
CA TYR A 171 -5.74 7.31 32.17
C TYR A 171 -4.54 8.18 31.78
N LYS A 172 -3.92 8.89 32.74
CA LYS A 172 -2.79 9.77 32.45
C LYS A 172 -1.57 8.97 32.03
N GLN A 173 -1.33 7.83 32.68
CA GLN A 173 -0.24 6.92 32.33
C GLN A 173 -0.45 6.28 30.96
N VAL A 174 -1.68 5.83 30.66
CA VAL A 174 -2.02 5.28 29.33
C VAL A 174 -1.84 6.33 28.24
N LYS A 175 -2.37 7.54 28.43
CA LYS A 175 -2.18 8.66 27.50
C LYS A 175 -0.70 8.98 27.31
N GLN A 176 0.10 9.00 28.37
CA GLN A 176 1.53 9.26 28.27
C GLN A 176 2.28 8.20 27.46
N CYS A 177 1.93 6.92 27.62
CA CYS A 177 2.51 5.83 26.84
C CYS A 177 2.12 5.90 25.36
N LEU A 178 0.85 6.20 25.06
CA LEU A 178 0.37 6.38 23.69
C LEU A 178 0.95 7.63 23.03
N GLN A 179 1.13 8.72 23.79
CA GLN A 179 1.84 9.91 23.33
C GLN A 179 3.26 9.55 22.92
N GLU A 180 4.02 8.87 23.78
CA GLU A 180 5.38 8.41 23.45
C GLU A 180 5.37 7.56 22.17
N PHE A 181 4.42 6.63 22.04
CA PHE A 181 4.26 5.80 20.84
C PHE A 181 4.01 6.63 19.57
N VAL A 182 2.97 7.48 19.57
CA VAL A 182 2.57 8.29 18.41
C VAL A 182 3.71 9.22 17.98
N PHE A 183 4.37 9.90 18.93
CA PHE A 183 5.52 10.74 18.60
C PHE A 183 6.62 9.93 17.93
N ASN A 184 7.00 8.77 18.49
CA ASN A 184 8.06 7.93 17.91
C ASN A 184 7.69 7.40 16.51
N MET A 185 6.41 7.16 16.23
CA MET A 185 5.95 6.77 14.90
C MET A 185 6.04 7.91 13.86
N ASN A 186 6.06 9.16 14.31
CA ASN A 186 6.15 10.34 13.44
C ASN A 186 7.54 11.00 13.40
N VAL A 187 8.57 10.45 14.08
CA VAL A 187 9.94 10.94 13.92
C VAL A 187 10.58 10.37 12.64
N PRO A 188 11.01 11.20 11.68
CA PRO A 188 11.65 10.72 10.45
C PRO A 188 13.11 10.32 10.71
N THR A 189 13.35 9.06 11.09
CA THR A 189 14.70 8.56 11.43
C THR A 189 15.39 7.76 10.32
N ARG A 190 14.73 7.56 9.16
CA ARG A 190 15.15 6.65 8.07
C ARG A 190 16.12 7.27 7.05
N VAL A 191 16.78 6.41 6.26
CA VAL A 191 17.22 6.71 4.87
C VAL A 191 16.01 7.25 4.08
N GLY A 192 16.16 8.38 3.41
CA GLY A 192 15.06 9.14 2.81
C GLY A 192 14.44 10.24 3.69
N PHE A 193 14.70 10.26 5.01
CA PHE A 193 14.07 11.18 5.97
C PHE A 193 12.53 11.07 5.99
N GLN A 194 12.02 9.83 5.94
CA GLN A 194 10.59 9.51 5.95
C GLN A 194 10.20 8.80 7.24
N THR A 195 8.97 9.03 7.69
CA THR A 195 8.28 8.19 8.67
C THR A 195 7.82 6.88 8.01
N PRO A 196 7.79 5.75 8.75
CA PRO A 196 7.27 4.51 8.22
C PRO A 196 5.77 4.66 7.92
N PHE A 197 5.35 4.25 6.72
CA PHE A 197 3.94 4.28 6.37
C PHE A 197 3.25 3.17 7.16
N THR A 198 2.52 3.54 8.20
CA THR A 198 1.94 2.58 9.13
C THR A 198 0.44 2.73 9.28
N ASN A 199 -0.24 1.61 9.44
CA ASN A 199 -1.69 1.55 9.67
C ASN A 199 -1.98 0.67 10.88
N VAL A 200 -2.93 1.10 11.71
CA VAL A 200 -3.45 0.30 12.82
C VAL A 200 -4.96 0.18 12.69
N THR A 201 -5.48 -1.05 12.69
CA THR A 201 -6.93 -1.29 12.76
C THR A 201 -7.35 -1.39 14.22
N MET A 202 -8.39 -0.63 14.56
CA MET A 202 -8.98 -0.52 15.88
C MET A 202 -10.38 -1.16 15.85
N ASP A 203 -10.65 -2.04 16.80
CA ASP A 203 -11.90 -2.81 16.84
C ASP A 203 -13.03 -2.08 17.56
N LEU A 204 -12.71 -1.19 18.53
CA LEU A 204 -13.62 -0.51 19.48
C LEU A 204 -14.35 -1.44 20.45
N LYS A 205 -14.79 -2.59 19.97
CA LYS A 205 -15.46 -3.63 20.73
C LYS A 205 -14.67 -4.91 20.61
N VAL A 206 -14.53 -5.66 21.70
CA VAL A 206 -13.86 -6.96 21.66
C VAL A 206 -14.53 -7.83 20.58
N PRO A 207 -13.81 -8.27 19.54
CA PRO A 207 -14.39 -9.09 18.50
C PRO A 207 -14.88 -10.44 19.04
N GLU A 208 -16.02 -10.92 18.57
CA GLU A 208 -16.63 -12.15 19.11
C GLU A 208 -15.72 -13.38 18.94
N PHE A 209 -15.00 -13.49 17.82
CA PHE A 209 -14.01 -14.55 17.62
C PHE A 209 -12.81 -14.52 18.60
N MET A 210 -12.52 -13.38 19.23
CA MET A 210 -11.43 -13.22 20.21
C MET A 210 -11.89 -13.27 21.66
N LYS A 211 -13.18 -13.06 21.90
CA LYS A 211 -13.77 -12.90 23.23
C LYS A 211 -13.36 -13.99 24.23
N ASN A 212 -13.37 -15.25 23.80
CA ASN A 212 -13.04 -16.40 24.65
C ASN A 212 -11.57 -16.82 24.54
N GLN A 213 -10.74 -16.11 23.79
CA GLN A 213 -9.32 -16.41 23.69
C GLN A 213 -8.57 -15.86 24.91
N PRO A 214 -7.61 -16.61 25.46
CA PRO A 214 -6.79 -16.13 26.57
C PRO A 214 -5.94 -14.94 26.15
N VAL A 215 -5.77 -13.98 27.05
CA VAL A 215 -4.87 -12.84 26.79
C VAL A 215 -3.41 -13.26 26.84
N ILE A 216 -2.55 -12.55 26.10
CA ILE A 216 -1.12 -12.86 26.00
C ILE A 216 -0.30 -11.76 26.69
N ILE A 217 0.37 -12.10 27.79
CA ILE A 217 1.26 -11.19 28.51
C ILE A 217 2.61 -11.87 28.74
N GLY A 218 3.71 -11.19 28.39
CA GLY A 218 5.06 -11.74 28.62
C GLY A 218 5.34 -13.07 27.91
N GLY A 219 4.63 -13.35 26.81
CA GLY A 219 4.75 -14.59 26.04
C GLY A 219 3.97 -15.77 26.64
N GLN A 220 3.05 -15.51 27.57
CA GLN A 220 2.25 -16.52 28.23
C GLN A 220 0.76 -16.25 28.04
N MET A 221 -0.01 -17.33 27.83
CA MET A 221 -1.47 -17.32 27.87
C MET A 221 -1.91 -17.18 29.33
N MET A 222 -2.79 -16.23 29.61
CA MET A 222 -3.33 -15.99 30.94
C MET A 222 -4.69 -16.69 31.13
N GLU A 223 -5.23 -16.66 32.36
CA GLU A 223 -6.54 -17.24 32.66
C GLU A 223 -7.68 -16.35 32.15
N GLU A 224 -7.49 -15.04 32.22
CA GLU A 224 -8.42 -14.04 31.71
C GLU A 224 -8.48 -14.04 30.17
N THR A 225 -9.64 -13.67 29.63
CA THR A 225 -9.90 -13.69 28.20
C THR A 225 -10.08 -12.28 27.65
N TYR A 226 -9.89 -12.05 26.35
CA TYR A 226 -10.04 -10.70 25.77
C TYR A 226 -11.43 -10.10 26.02
N GLY A 227 -12.47 -10.93 26.16
CA GLY A 227 -13.83 -10.49 26.51
C GLY A 227 -13.92 -9.70 27.81
N ASP A 228 -12.95 -9.86 28.71
CA ASP A 228 -12.93 -9.21 30.02
C ASP A 228 -12.34 -7.79 29.99
N PHE A 229 -11.87 -7.28 28.85
CA PHE A 229 -11.03 -6.06 28.74
C PHE A 229 -11.66 -4.89 27.96
N GLN A 230 -12.98 -4.87 27.80
CA GLN A 230 -13.68 -3.78 27.09
C GLN A 230 -13.39 -2.39 27.72
N ALA A 231 -13.36 -2.30 29.05
CA ALA A 231 -13.10 -1.03 29.73
C ALA A 231 -11.71 -0.47 29.41
N GLU A 232 -10.69 -1.33 29.30
CA GLU A 232 -9.33 -0.93 28.91
C GLU A 232 -9.24 -0.58 27.42
N MET A 233 -10.03 -1.23 26.55
CA MET A 233 -10.14 -0.82 25.14
C MET A 233 -10.76 0.57 24.99
N ASP A 234 -11.80 0.88 25.76
CA ASP A 234 -12.42 2.20 25.76
C ASP A 234 -11.42 3.28 26.23
N LEU A 235 -10.71 2.99 27.33
CA LEU A 235 -9.65 3.85 27.87
C LEU A 235 -8.53 4.10 26.83
N PHE A 236 -8.09 3.03 26.16
CA PHE A 236 -7.08 3.08 25.10
C PHE A 236 -7.51 4.01 23.97
N ASN A 237 -8.72 3.78 23.43
CA ASN A 237 -9.22 4.53 22.28
C ASN A 237 -9.44 6.01 22.59
N GLN A 238 -9.98 6.33 23.76
CA GLN A 238 -10.13 7.71 24.23
C GLN A 238 -8.78 8.41 24.36
N ALA A 239 -7.79 7.75 24.97
CA ALA A 239 -6.45 8.31 25.14
C ALA A 239 -5.71 8.47 23.80
N PHE A 240 -5.87 7.51 22.89
CA PHE A 240 -5.28 7.57 21.55
C PHE A 240 -5.87 8.75 20.74
N ALA A 241 -7.20 8.88 20.71
CA ALA A 241 -7.86 9.99 20.02
C ALA A 241 -7.44 11.35 20.59
N GLU A 242 -7.34 11.48 21.92
CA GLU A 242 -6.86 12.72 22.54
C GLU A 242 -5.43 13.09 22.10
N VAL A 243 -4.51 12.13 22.08
CA VAL A 243 -3.13 12.35 21.60
C VAL A 243 -3.10 12.79 20.14
N MET A 244 -3.88 12.12 19.28
CA MET A 244 -3.96 12.47 17.86
C MET A 244 -4.54 13.87 17.65
N MET A 245 -5.49 14.29 18.49
CA MET A 245 -6.10 15.62 18.43
C MET A 245 -5.20 16.75 18.92
N GLU A 246 -4.41 16.50 19.97
CA GLU A 246 -3.47 17.48 20.52
C GLU A 246 -2.38 17.87 19.50
N GLY A 247 -1.97 16.92 18.65
CA GLY A 247 -0.94 17.15 17.65
C GLY A 247 0.45 17.36 18.27
N ASP A 248 1.37 17.88 17.47
CA ASP A 248 2.71 18.24 17.94
C ASP A 248 2.77 19.65 18.57
N VAL A 249 3.98 20.07 18.96
CA VAL A 249 4.19 21.39 19.59
C VAL A 249 3.89 22.58 18.66
N GLU A 250 3.79 22.34 17.35
CA GLU A 250 3.39 23.32 16.34
C GLU A 250 1.91 23.15 15.94
N GLU A 251 1.13 22.40 16.73
CA GLU A 251 -0.29 22.09 16.51
C GLU A 251 -0.55 21.34 15.19
N ARG A 252 0.46 20.64 14.67
CA ARG A 252 0.29 19.80 13.47
C ARG A 252 -0.29 18.46 13.87
N VAL A 253 -1.26 17.99 13.07
CA VAL A 253 -1.82 16.64 13.22
C VAL A 253 -0.76 15.57 12.93
N PHE A 254 -0.82 14.47 13.67
CA PHE A 254 0.01 13.30 13.38
C PHE A 254 -0.54 12.53 12.18
N THR A 255 0.35 12.16 11.25
CA THR A 255 -0.03 11.38 10.08
C THR A 255 -0.06 9.88 10.38
N PHE A 256 0.83 9.40 11.27
CA PHE A 256 1.03 7.97 11.52
C PHE A 256 0.91 7.56 13.00
N PRO A 257 0.65 6.28 13.30
CA PRO A 257 0.05 5.33 12.37
C PRO A 257 -1.35 5.81 11.97
N ILE A 258 -1.78 5.52 10.75
CA ILE A 258 -3.13 5.85 10.30
C ILE A 258 -4.11 4.95 11.08
N PRO A 259 -4.99 5.51 11.92
CA PRO A 259 -6.02 4.74 12.60
C PRO A 259 -7.16 4.42 11.64
N THR A 260 -7.59 3.16 11.63
CA THR A 260 -8.80 2.72 10.91
C THR A 260 -9.76 2.03 11.87
N TYR A 261 -10.98 2.56 11.97
CA TYR A 261 -12.04 2.02 12.81
C TYR A 261 -13.06 1.25 11.97
N ASN A 262 -13.51 0.10 12.46
CA ASN A 262 -14.54 -0.69 11.79
C ASN A 262 -15.93 -0.20 12.20
N ILE A 263 -16.80 0.08 11.22
CA ILE A 263 -18.22 0.39 11.44
C ILE A 263 -19.05 -0.81 10.97
N THR A 264 -19.76 -1.45 11.89
CA THR A 264 -20.65 -2.59 11.66
C THR A 264 -22.12 -2.22 11.76
N GLU A 265 -23.02 -3.14 11.39
CA GLU A 265 -24.48 -2.93 11.56
C GLU A 265 -24.87 -2.70 13.03
N ASP A 266 -24.17 -3.32 13.98
CA ASP A 266 -24.41 -3.19 15.43
C ASP A 266 -23.62 -2.05 16.09
N PHE A 267 -23.06 -1.14 15.28
CA PHE A 267 -22.26 -0.02 15.78
C PHE A 267 -23.10 0.93 16.65
N ASP A 268 -22.64 1.19 17.87
CA ASP A 268 -23.31 2.06 18.83
C ASP A 268 -22.93 3.53 18.60
N TRP A 269 -23.70 4.22 17.76
CA TRP A 269 -23.47 5.61 17.37
C TRP A 269 -23.53 6.59 18.54
N ASP A 270 -24.33 6.30 19.57
CA ASP A 270 -24.57 7.17 20.72
C ASP A 270 -23.66 6.83 21.92
N ASN A 271 -22.66 5.96 21.73
CA ASN A 271 -21.76 5.58 22.81
C ASN A 271 -20.88 6.77 23.23
N PRO A 272 -20.96 7.23 24.50
CA PRO A 272 -20.18 8.37 24.98
C PRO A 272 -18.67 8.11 24.93
N ASN A 273 -18.22 6.85 24.94
CA ASN A 273 -16.81 6.53 24.83
C ASN A 273 -16.21 6.85 23.45
N TYR A 274 -17.05 7.08 22.43
CA TYR A 274 -16.61 7.40 21.06
C TYR A 274 -16.54 8.91 20.78
N GLU A 275 -16.96 9.77 21.72
CA GLU A 275 -17.04 11.22 21.54
C GLU A 275 -15.71 11.82 21.03
N LYS A 276 -14.58 11.44 21.63
CA LYS A 276 -13.25 11.90 21.20
C LYS A 276 -12.86 11.49 19.78
N ILE A 277 -13.38 10.35 19.29
CA ILE A 277 -13.14 9.88 17.92
C ILE A 277 -13.91 10.76 16.94
N TRP A 278 -15.13 11.17 17.28
CA TRP A 278 -15.93 12.11 16.49
C TRP A 278 -15.33 13.52 16.50
N GLU A 279 -14.86 13.99 17.66
CA GLU A 279 -14.13 15.26 17.75
C GLU A 279 -12.87 15.25 16.85
N MET A 280 -12.11 14.16 16.87
CA MET A 280 -10.94 13.98 16.01
C MET A 280 -11.32 14.00 14.52
N THR A 281 -12.42 13.33 14.16
CA THR A 281 -12.96 13.26 12.78
C THR A 281 -13.37 14.62 12.28
N SER A 282 -14.20 15.34 13.05
CA SER A 282 -14.71 16.66 12.67
C SER A 282 -13.60 17.70 12.54
N ARG A 283 -12.53 17.59 13.34
CA ARG A 283 -11.42 18.54 13.35
C ARG A 283 -10.40 18.32 12.24
N TYR A 284 -10.07 17.07 11.92
CA TYR A 284 -8.93 16.74 11.04
C TYR A 284 -9.26 15.78 9.89
N GLY A 285 -10.47 15.24 9.81
CA GLY A 285 -10.84 14.25 8.78
C GLY A 285 -10.15 12.89 8.97
N ILE A 286 -9.63 12.62 10.18
CA ILE A 286 -9.11 11.31 10.63
C ILE A 286 -9.94 10.85 11.82
N PRO A 287 -10.20 9.55 12.00
CA PRO A 287 -9.55 8.40 11.39
C PRO A 287 -10.19 7.99 10.06
N TYR A 288 -9.71 6.90 9.46
CA TYR A 288 -10.50 6.20 8.45
C TYR A 288 -11.55 5.30 9.08
N PHE A 289 -12.67 5.15 8.38
CA PHE A 289 -13.74 4.23 8.76
C PHE A 289 -13.91 3.16 7.69
N SER A 290 -13.71 1.90 8.09
CA SER A 290 -14.04 0.74 7.26
C SER A 290 -15.54 0.47 7.39
N ASN A 291 -16.29 0.67 6.31
CA ASN A 291 -17.73 0.43 6.29
C ASN A 291 -18.06 -1.05 6.04
N PHE A 292 -18.65 -1.72 7.04
CA PHE A 292 -19.18 -3.08 6.96
C PHE A 292 -20.71 -3.16 6.95
N ILE A 293 -21.43 -2.03 6.98
CA ILE A 293 -22.91 -2.01 7.06
C ILE A 293 -23.54 -2.59 5.78
N ASN A 294 -23.05 -2.17 4.61
CA ASN A 294 -23.59 -2.62 3.30
C ASN A 294 -22.69 -3.68 2.66
N SER A 295 -22.09 -4.55 3.49
CA SER A 295 -21.09 -5.51 3.07
C SER A 295 -21.54 -6.93 3.41
N ASP A 296 -21.44 -7.85 2.45
CA ASP A 296 -21.63 -9.30 2.70
C ASP A 296 -20.53 -9.94 3.57
N MET A 297 -19.57 -9.12 4.03
CA MET A 297 -18.40 -9.49 4.83
C MET A 297 -18.53 -8.96 6.24
N ASN A 298 -18.16 -9.79 7.21
CA ASN A 298 -17.97 -9.36 8.60
C ASN A 298 -16.57 -8.74 8.80
N PRO A 299 -16.33 -7.95 9.85
CA PRO A 299 -14.96 -7.50 10.21
C PRO A 299 -14.00 -8.68 10.44
N GLU A 300 -14.52 -9.83 10.84
CA GLU A 300 -13.74 -11.07 10.93
C GLU A 300 -13.32 -11.62 9.56
N ASP A 301 -14.08 -11.27 8.51
CA ASP A 301 -13.84 -11.68 7.13
C ASP A 301 -12.95 -10.72 6.36
N ALA A 302 -12.81 -9.45 6.78
CA ALA A 302 -11.95 -8.48 6.13
C ALA A 302 -11.05 -7.71 7.09
N ARG A 303 -9.76 -7.62 6.77
CA ARG A 303 -8.80 -6.76 7.47
C ARG A 303 -8.24 -5.74 6.50
N SER A 304 -8.26 -4.46 6.89
CA SER A 304 -7.64 -3.38 6.12
C SER A 304 -6.12 -3.45 6.26
N MET A 305 -5.47 -4.20 5.36
CA MET A 305 -4.03 -4.48 5.44
C MET A 305 -3.27 -3.60 4.44
N CYS A 306 -2.81 -2.41 4.88
CA CYS A 306 -2.36 -1.28 4.05
C CYS A 306 -3.52 -0.40 3.57
N CYS A 307 -3.20 0.81 3.09
CA CYS A 307 -4.05 1.98 2.88
C CYS A 307 -5.45 1.74 2.30
N ARG A 308 -5.69 0.64 1.58
CA ARG A 308 -6.95 0.33 0.90
C ARG A 308 -7.26 -1.16 0.81
N LEU A 309 -6.43 -2.08 1.31
CA LEU A 309 -6.58 -3.51 1.00
C LEU A 309 -7.79 -4.14 1.71
N ARG A 310 -8.86 -4.48 0.98
CA ARG A 310 -9.95 -5.33 1.47
C ARG A 310 -9.64 -6.79 1.17
N LEU A 311 -9.89 -7.68 2.12
CA LEU A 311 -9.57 -9.10 2.08
C LEU A 311 -10.84 -9.91 2.31
N ASP A 312 -11.09 -10.98 1.55
CA ASP A 312 -12.08 -12.00 1.93
C ASP A 312 -11.39 -13.23 2.54
N ASN A 313 -11.48 -13.34 3.86
CA ASN A 313 -10.91 -14.46 4.61
C ASN A 313 -11.58 -15.80 4.27
N ARG A 314 -12.75 -15.86 3.63
CA ARG A 314 -13.38 -17.13 3.22
C ARG A 314 -12.53 -17.85 2.17
N GLU A 315 -11.88 -17.09 1.26
CA GLU A 315 -10.95 -17.66 0.28
C GLU A 315 -9.65 -18.16 0.93
N LEU A 316 -9.13 -17.43 1.93
CA LEU A 316 -7.95 -17.82 2.68
C LEU A 316 -8.23 -18.99 3.65
N ARG A 317 -9.39 -19.02 4.31
CA ARG A 317 -9.86 -20.11 5.20
C ARG A 317 -9.99 -21.42 4.45
N LYS A 318 -10.48 -21.41 3.20
CA LYS A 318 -10.52 -22.60 2.32
C LYS A 318 -9.13 -23.20 2.05
N ARG A 319 -8.05 -22.43 2.25
CA ARG A 319 -6.68 -22.82 1.91
C ARG A 319 -5.79 -23.11 3.13
N GLY A 320 -6.32 -23.10 4.36
CA GLY A 320 -5.63 -23.65 5.53
C GLY A 320 -5.21 -22.61 6.57
N GLY A 321 -6.20 -22.02 7.26
CA GLY A 321 -5.93 -21.22 8.46
C GLY A 321 -5.38 -22.09 9.58
N GLY A 322 -4.29 -21.64 10.22
CA GLY A 322 -3.72 -22.27 11.41
C GLY A 322 -4.69 -22.31 12.59
N LEU A 323 -4.20 -22.84 13.72
CA LEU A 323 -4.97 -23.21 14.93
C LEU A 323 -5.89 -22.13 15.53
N PHE A 324 -5.76 -20.85 15.11
CA PHE A 324 -6.46 -19.70 15.69
C PHE A 324 -7.30 -18.85 14.70
N GLY A 325 -7.56 -19.33 13.48
CA GLY A 325 -8.65 -18.78 12.65
C GLY A 325 -8.53 -17.31 12.20
N ALA A 326 -7.38 -16.65 12.36
CA ALA A 326 -7.11 -15.32 11.83
C ALA A 326 -5.93 -15.39 10.84
N ASN A 327 -5.98 -14.64 9.73
CA ASN A 327 -4.86 -14.51 8.80
C ASN A 327 -4.23 -13.10 8.85
N PRO A 328 -3.66 -12.65 9.98
CA PRO A 328 -2.55 -11.71 9.91
C PRO A 328 -1.40 -12.36 9.10
N LEU A 329 -0.44 -11.58 8.58
CA LEU A 329 0.59 -12.03 7.61
C LEU A 329 0.11 -12.08 6.15
N THR A 330 -0.60 -11.04 5.72
CA THR A 330 -1.04 -10.83 4.33
C THR A 330 -0.72 -9.40 3.88
N GLY A 331 -0.93 -9.08 2.61
CA GLY A 331 -0.57 -7.82 1.99
C GLY A 331 -0.57 -7.99 0.48
N SER A 332 0.28 -7.25 -0.23
CA SER A 332 0.45 -7.41 -1.67
C SER A 332 1.91 -7.59 -2.05
N ILE A 333 2.18 -8.51 -2.97
CA ILE A 333 3.51 -8.76 -3.51
C ILE A 333 3.95 -7.61 -4.43
N GLY A 334 2.98 -6.94 -5.04
CA GLY A 334 3.17 -5.89 -6.04
C GLY A 334 1.83 -5.40 -6.58
N VAL A 335 1.83 -4.16 -7.03
CA VAL A 335 0.68 -3.51 -7.67
C VAL A 335 1.05 -3.14 -9.10
N VAL A 336 0.14 -3.42 -10.04
CA VAL A 336 0.22 -2.93 -11.42
C VAL A 336 -1.07 -2.19 -11.77
N THR A 337 -0.96 -0.94 -12.19
CA THR A 337 -2.11 -0.10 -12.58
C THR A 337 -2.21 0.00 -14.10
N ILE A 338 -3.36 -0.39 -14.66
CA ILE A 338 -3.64 -0.31 -16.08
C ILE A 338 -4.08 1.11 -16.47
N ASN A 339 -3.54 1.63 -17.57
CA ASN A 339 -3.93 2.93 -18.11
C ASN A 339 -5.20 2.81 -18.97
N MET A 340 -6.35 3.11 -18.38
CA MET A 340 -7.63 2.95 -19.07
C MET A 340 -7.85 4.04 -20.12
N SER A 341 -7.41 5.27 -19.86
CA SER A 341 -7.54 6.39 -20.78
C SER A 341 -6.90 6.08 -22.14
N ARG A 342 -5.68 5.54 -22.11
CA ARG A 342 -4.96 5.10 -23.32
C ARG A 342 -5.70 4.01 -24.08
N ILE A 343 -6.30 3.05 -23.39
CA ILE A 343 -7.09 2.00 -24.02
C ILE A 343 -8.32 2.62 -24.70
N GLY A 344 -9.06 3.48 -24.00
CA GLY A 344 -10.23 4.16 -24.54
C GLY A 344 -9.90 5.01 -25.78
N TYR A 345 -8.76 5.71 -25.76
CA TYR A 345 -8.29 6.51 -26.89
C TYR A 345 -7.88 5.69 -28.13
N LEU A 346 -7.24 4.54 -27.93
CA LEU A 346 -6.73 3.72 -29.03
C LEU A 346 -7.75 2.73 -29.59
N ALA A 347 -8.78 2.38 -28.83
CA ALA A 347 -9.77 1.38 -29.20
C ALA A 347 -10.67 1.88 -30.34
N LYS A 348 -10.86 1.04 -31.36
CA LYS A 348 -11.75 1.35 -32.49
C LYS A 348 -13.20 0.97 -32.23
N ASP A 349 -13.39 -0.09 -31.45
CA ASP A 349 -14.66 -0.66 -31.08
C ASP A 349 -14.51 -1.39 -29.74
N ARG A 350 -15.63 -1.90 -29.19
CA ARG A 350 -15.64 -2.57 -27.89
C ARG A 350 -14.77 -3.82 -27.86
N ASN A 351 -14.70 -4.58 -28.96
CA ASN A 351 -13.87 -5.78 -29.01
C ASN A 351 -12.37 -5.42 -28.95
N ASP A 352 -11.94 -4.39 -29.70
CA ASP A 352 -10.56 -3.89 -29.63
C ASP A 352 -10.23 -3.35 -28.22
N PHE A 353 -11.17 -2.68 -27.54
CA PHE A 353 -11.01 -2.24 -26.15
C PHE A 353 -10.68 -3.41 -25.21
N TYR A 354 -11.53 -4.45 -25.20
CA TYR A 354 -11.34 -5.60 -24.30
C TYR A 354 -10.09 -6.42 -24.64
N GLN A 355 -9.71 -6.54 -25.92
CA GLN A 355 -8.47 -7.21 -26.31
C GLN A 355 -7.22 -6.48 -25.79
N ARG A 356 -7.21 -5.14 -25.85
CA ARG A 356 -6.13 -4.31 -25.28
C ARG A 356 -6.07 -4.42 -23.76
N LEU A 357 -7.22 -4.34 -23.11
CA LEU A 357 -7.34 -4.50 -21.66
C LEU A 357 -6.80 -5.86 -21.22
N LEU A 358 -7.26 -6.94 -21.86
CA LEU A 358 -6.80 -8.30 -21.58
C LEU A 358 -5.29 -8.42 -21.74
N ARG A 359 -4.75 -7.92 -22.85
CA ARG A 359 -3.31 -7.96 -23.12
C ARG A 359 -2.49 -7.27 -22.02
N ASN A 360 -2.95 -6.12 -21.55
CA ASN A 360 -2.28 -5.40 -20.46
C ASN A 360 -2.41 -6.13 -19.12
N MET A 361 -3.57 -6.75 -18.85
CA MET A 361 -3.79 -7.56 -17.65
C MET A 361 -2.92 -8.83 -17.62
N GLU A 362 -2.74 -9.50 -18.76
CA GLU A 362 -1.83 -10.66 -18.87
C GLU A 362 -0.37 -10.26 -18.57
N LEU A 363 0.09 -9.13 -19.11
CA LEU A 363 1.44 -8.61 -18.81
C LEU A 363 1.59 -8.22 -17.34
N ALA A 364 0.54 -7.65 -16.75
CA ALA A 364 0.49 -7.34 -15.32
C ALA A 364 0.60 -8.61 -14.47
N ARG A 365 -0.22 -9.65 -14.76
CA ARG A 365 -0.16 -10.97 -14.13
C ARG A 365 1.26 -11.54 -14.19
N ASP A 366 1.83 -11.62 -15.39
CA ASP A 366 3.15 -12.20 -15.60
C ASP A 366 4.23 -11.44 -14.81
N SER A 367 4.15 -10.11 -14.74
CA SER A 367 5.07 -9.29 -13.94
C SER A 367 4.97 -9.59 -12.44
N LEU A 368 3.76 -9.77 -11.92
CA LEU A 368 3.52 -10.04 -10.50
C LEU A 368 3.98 -11.44 -10.11
N GLU A 369 3.78 -12.43 -10.98
CA GLU A 369 4.26 -13.80 -10.78
C GLU A 369 5.80 -13.89 -10.83
N ILE A 370 6.43 -13.18 -11.78
CA ILE A 370 7.89 -13.05 -11.82
C ILE A 370 8.41 -12.42 -10.52
N LYS A 371 7.81 -11.30 -10.09
CA LYS A 371 8.18 -10.61 -8.85
C LYS A 371 8.07 -11.55 -7.64
N ARG A 372 6.95 -12.27 -7.51
CA ARG A 372 6.74 -13.24 -6.43
C ARG A 372 7.84 -14.30 -6.38
N LYS A 373 8.17 -14.91 -7.52
CA LYS A 373 9.22 -15.93 -7.61
C LYS A 373 10.59 -15.39 -7.20
N VAL A 374 10.93 -14.17 -7.62
CA VAL A 374 12.20 -13.52 -7.25
C VAL A 374 12.25 -13.26 -5.75
N LEU A 375 11.19 -12.67 -5.18
CA LEU A 375 11.14 -12.34 -3.76
C LEU A 375 11.16 -13.60 -2.88
N GLU A 376 10.47 -14.67 -3.26
CA GLU A 376 10.52 -15.95 -2.55
C GLU A 376 11.96 -16.48 -2.47
N ASN A 377 12.69 -16.50 -3.59
CA ASN A 377 14.09 -16.95 -3.62
C ASN A 377 15.03 -16.06 -2.80
N LEU A 378 14.84 -14.74 -2.85
CA LEU A 378 15.63 -13.79 -2.07
C LEU A 378 15.35 -13.91 -0.57
N THR A 379 14.10 -14.21 -0.19
CA THR A 379 13.70 -14.49 1.20
C THR A 379 14.37 -15.76 1.69
N GLU A 380 14.30 -16.84 0.90
CA GLU A 380 14.98 -18.11 1.21
C GLU A 380 16.49 -17.93 1.36
N SER A 381 17.09 -17.04 0.57
CA SER A 381 18.52 -16.72 0.63
C SER A 381 18.90 -15.79 1.80
N GLY A 382 17.92 -15.31 2.58
CA GLY A 382 18.13 -14.49 3.76
C GLY A 382 18.28 -12.99 3.49
N LEU A 383 17.82 -12.47 2.34
CA LEU A 383 17.86 -11.03 2.04
C LEU A 383 16.90 -10.22 2.93
N TYR A 384 15.80 -10.83 3.36
CA TYR A 384 14.77 -10.23 4.24
C TYR A 384 14.74 -10.97 5.58
N PRO A 385 15.79 -10.87 6.41
CA PRO A 385 15.96 -11.74 7.56
C PRO A 385 14.87 -11.59 8.63
N TYR A 386 14.26 -10.42 8.79
CA TYR A 386 13.14 -10.26 9.73
C TYR A 386 11.83 -10.79 9.14
N SER A 387 11.52 -10.47 7.90
CA SER A 387 10.35 -10.99 7.19
C SER A 387 10.39 -12.51 7.10
N GLN A 388 11.57 -13.09 6.86
CA GLN A 388 11.79 -14.53 6.88
C GLN A 388 11.39 -15.14 8.23
N PHE A 389 11.74 -14.50 9.35
CA PHE A 389 11.36 -14.96 10.67
C PHE A 389 9.86 -14.81 10.94
N TYR A 390 9.28 -13.63 10.68
CA TYR A 390 7.86 -13.38 10.96
C TYR A 390 6.90 -14.04 9.97
N LEU A 391 7.39 -14.55 8.83
CA LEU A 391 6.63 -15.38 7.88
C LEU A 391 6.94 -16.89 8.00
N ARG A 392 7.71 -17.31 9.01
CA ARG A 392 8.14 -18.72 9.19
C ARG A 392 6.97 -19.70 9.27
N ASN A 393 5.88 -19.31 9.93
CA ASN A 393 4.69 -20.16 10.07
C ASN A 393 3.95 -20.33 8.73
N ILE A 394 3.94 -19.28 7.88
CA ILE A 394 3.40 -19.36 6.52
C ILE A 394 4.27 -20.29 5.67
N LYS A 395 5.60 -20.16 5.79
CA LYS A 395 6.55 -21.04 5.12
C LYS A 395 6.38 -22.50 5.52
N GLU A 396 6.21 -22.78 6.81
CA GLU A 396 6.00 -24.13 7.33
C GLU A 396 4.68 -24.74 6.81
N GLY A 397 3.60 -23.95 6.78
CA GLY A 397 2.29 -24.42 6.32
C GLY A 397 2.17 -24.58 4.80
N PHE A 398 2.76 -23.68 4.02
CA PHE A 398 2.55 -23.58 2.57
C PHE A 398 3.77 -23.86 1.72
N GLY A 399 4.95 -24.01 2.32
CA GLY A 399 6.23 -24.12 1.59
C GLY A 399 6.70 -22.81 0.95
N GLN A 400 5.98 -21.69 1.16
CA GLN A 400 6.28 -20.37 0.60
C GLN A 400 6.08 -19.27 1.65
N TYR A 401 6.93 -18.24 1.68
CA TYR A 401 6.79 -17.12 2.63
C TYR A 401 5.65 -16.17 2.25
N TRP A 402 5.54 -15.84 0.97
CA TRP A 402 4.62 -14.80 0.49
C TRP A 402 3.28 -15.35 0.00
N LYS A 403 2.88 -16.57 0.39
CA LYS A 403 1.69 -17.25 -0.15
C LYS A 403 0.41 -16.44 0.03
N ASN A 404 0.28 -15.79 1.18
CA ASN A 404 -0.90 -15.02 1.57
C ASN A 404 -0.89 -13.59 1.02
N HIS A 405 0.11 -13.18 0.23
CA HIS A 405 0.15 -11.84 -0.35
C HIS A 405 -0.52 -11.83 -1.72
N PHE A 406 -1.38 -10.84 -1.98
CA PHE A 406 -2.09 -10.67 -3.24
C PHE A 406 -1.17 -10.26 -4.38
N ALA A 407 -1.53 -10.66 -5.59
CA ALA A 407 -1.11 -10.04 -6.82
C ALA A 407 -2.17 -8.99 -7.20
N THR A 408 -1.81 -7.71 -7.11
CA THR A 408 -2.79 -6.63 -7.23
C THR A 408 -2.74 -5.98 -8.60
N ILE A 409 -3.90 -5.96 -9.25
CA ILE A 409 -4.10 -5.22 -10.50
C ILE A 409 -5.12 -4.13 -10.22
N GLY A 410 -4.76 -2.89 -10.54
CA GLY A 410 -5.64 -1.74 -10.44
C GLY A 410 -5.77 -1.02 -11.77
N LEU A 411 -6.46 0.10 -11.76
CA LEU A 411 -6.69 0.91 -12.95
C LEU A 411 -6.68 2.41 -12.62
N VAL A 412 -6.46 3.24 -13.64
CA VAL A 412 -6.53 4.71 -13.53
C VAL A 412 -7.14 5.30 -14.80
N GLY A 413 -7.87 6.40 -14.64
CA GLY A 413 -8.43 7.17 -15.74
C GLY A 413 -9.62 6.52 -16.41
N MET A 414 -10.50 5.83 -15.67
CA MET A 414 -11.69 5.22 -16.28
C MET A 414 -12.68 6.29 -16.79
N ASN A 415 -12.77 7.43 -16.11
CA ASN A 415 -13.53 8.57 -16.61
C ASN A 415 -12.99 9.05 -17.97
N GLU A 416 -11.68 9.22 -18.09
CA GLU A 416 -11.08 9.64 -19.35
C GLU A 416 -11.14 8.54 -20.42
N ALA A 417 -11.17 7.27 -20.05
CA ALA A 417 -11.47 6.18 -20.98
C ALA A 417 -12.87 6.33 -21.58
N CYS A 418 -13.88 6.65 -20.77
CA CYS A 418 -15.24 6.92 -21.24
C CYS A 418 -15.26 8.13 -22.17
N LEU A 419 -14.59 9.24 -21.79
CA LEU A 419 -14.54 10.45 -22.62
C LEU A 419 -13.87 10.20 -23.98
N ASN A 420 -12.75 9.48 -24.01
CA ASN A 420 -12.02 9.21 -25.24
C ASN A 420 -12.73 8.16 -26.13
N PHE A 421 -13.44 7.20 -25.56
CA PHE A 421 -14.05 6.08 -26.30
C PHE A 421 -15.52 6.28 -26.65
N LEU A 422 -16.33 6.76 -25.70
CA LEU A 422 -17.78 6.96 -25.84
C LEU A 422 -18.13 8.41 -26.20
N GLY A 423 -17.29 9.37 -25.79
CA GLY A 423 -17.59 10.79 -25.88
C GLY A 423 -18.45 11.33 -24.72
N SER A 424 -18.71 10.50 -23.70
CA SER A 424 -19.43 10.86 -22.47
C SER A 424 -18.60 10.51 -21.23
N ASP A 425 -18.88 11.17 -20.10
CA ASP A 425 -18.18 10.91 -18.85
C ASP A 425 -18.72 9.66 -18.12
N ILE A 426 -18.00 9.24 -17.07
CA ILE A 426 -18.35 8.04 -16.27
C ILE A 426 -19.69 8.16 -15.54
N ALA A 427 -20.19 9.38 -15.33
CA ALA A 427 -21.41 9.62 -14.57
C ALA A 427 -22.66 9.67 -15.45
N SER A 428 -22.50 9.68 -16.77
CA SER A 428 -23.57 9.41 -17.73
C SER A 428 -24.08 7.96 -17.62
N GLU A 429 -25.33 7.71 -18.01
CA GLU A 429 -25.89 6.35 -17.99
C GLU A 429 -25.08 5.37 -18.84
N GLU A 430 -24.63 5.81 -20.03
CA GLU A 430 -23.79 5.01 -20.92
C GLU A 430 -22.40 4.76 -20.31
N GLY A 431 -21.79 5.79 -19.74
CA GLY A 431 -20.46 5.70 -19.10
C GLY A 431 -20.46 4.81 -17.87
N MET A 432 -21.50 4.89 -17.03
CA MET A 432 -21.66 4.04 -15.85
C MET A 432 -21.80 2.57 -16.26
N ASN A 433 -22.71 2.28 -17.20
CA ASN A 433 -22.90 0.91 -17.71
C ASN A 433 -21.60 0.34 -18.30
N PHE A 434 -20.87 1.15 -19.10
CA PHE A 434 -19.60 0.73 -19.66
C PHE A 434 -18.52 0.49 -18.59
N ALA A 435 -18.40 1.39 -17.61
CA ALA A 435 -17.45 1.22 -16.51
C ALA A 435 -17.74 -0.04 -15.68
N THR A 436 -19.00 -0.30 -15.39
CA THR A 436 -19.46 -1.51 -14.72
C THR A 436 -19.11 -2.77 -15.52
N GLU A 437 -19.40 -2.81 -16.82
CA GLU A 437 -19.03 -3.94 -17.70
C GLU A 437 -17.51 -4.18 -17.74
N VAL A 438 -16.71 -3.12 -17.76
CA VAL A 438 -15.24 -3.21 -17.74
C VAL A 438 -14.73 -3.74 -16.40
N MET A 439 -15.29 -3.27 -15.29
CA MET A 439 -14.94 -3.75 -13.94
C MET A 439 -15.28 -5.23 -13.78
N ASP A 440 -16.45 -5.68 -14.24
CA ASP A 440 -16.85 -7.08 -14.18
C ASP A 440 -15.94 -7.96 -15.07
N PHE A 441 -15.61 -7.50 -16.28
CA PHE A 441 -14.61 -8.17 -17.12
C PHE A 441 -13.25 -8.34 -16.41
N MET A 442 -12.76 -7.28 -15.76
CA MET A 442 -11.49 -7.36 -15.02
C MET A 442 -11.57 -8.38 -13.89
N ARG A 443 -12.67 -8.40 -13.12
CA ARG A 443 -12.86 -9.36 -12.02
C ARG A 443 -12.86 -10.79 -12.51
N ASP A 444 -13.59 -11.08 -13.59
CA ASP A 444 -13.64 -12.42 -14.19
C ASP A 444 -12.24 -12.89 -14.60
N LYS A 445 -11.44 -12.00 -15.21
CA LYS A 445 -10.04 -12.32 -15.58
C LYS A 445 -9.13 -12.54 -14.37
N LEU A 446 -9.31 -11.80 -13.28
CA LEU A 446 -8.55 -12.04 -12.06
C LEU A 446 -8.90 -13.40 -11.43
N MET A 447 -10.16 -13.83 -11.53
CA MET A 447 -10.56 -15.18 -11.11
C MET A 447 -9.88 -16.25 -11.96
N GLU A 448 -9.87 -16.10 -13.29
CA GLU A 448 -9.14 -17.00 -14.20
C GLU A 448 -7.65 -17.07 -13.83
N PHE A 449 -7.00 -15.92 -13.61
CA PHE A 449 -5.58 -15.88 -13.21
C PHE A 449 -5.32 -16.57 -11.87
N GLN A 450 -6.23 -16.42 -10.90
CA GLN A 450 -6.13 -17.10 -9.62
C GLN A 450 -6.21 -18.62 -9.77
N GLU A 451 -7.06 -19.14 -10.66
CA GLU A 451 -7.14 -20.57 -10.96
C GLU A 451 -5.88 -21.07 -11.67
N GLU A 452 -5.37 -20.30 -12.64
CA GLU A 452 -4.19 -20.66 -13.44
C GLU A 452 -2.90 -20.71 -12.62
N THR A 453 -2.64 -19.69 -11.79
CA THR A 453 -1.37 -19.56 -11.07
C THR A 453 -1.43 -20.14 -9.65
N GLY A 454 -2.63 -20.36 -9.12
CA GLY A 454 -2.85 -20.78 -7.75
C GLY A 454 -2.53 -19.71 -6.70
N ASN A 455 -2.27 -18.46 -7.11
CA ASN A 455 -2.09 -17.31 -6.21
C ASN A 455 -3.36 -16.46 -6.14
N ILE A 456 -3.48 -15.68 -5.09
CA ILE A 456 -4.65 -14.82 -4.87
C ILE A 456 -4.46 -13.48 -5.60
N TYR A 457 -5.53 -13.00 -6.24
CA TYR A 457 -5.56 -11.76 -7.01
C TYR A 457 -6.66 -10.84 -6.50
N ASN A 458 -6.46 -9.53 -6.63
CA ASN A 458 -7.45 -8.55 -6.27
C ASN A 458 -7.47 -7.36 -7.24
N LEU A 459 -8.65 -6.77 -7.37
CA LEU A 459 -8.89 -5.53 -8.11
C LEU A 459 -8.85 -4.36 -7.12
N GLU A 460 -7.93 -3.42 -7.29
CA GLU A 460 -7.75 -2.29 -6.35
C GLU A 460 -8.00 -0.94 -7.01
N ALA A 461 -8.63 -0.03 -6.26
CA ALA A 461 -8.63 1.39 -6.55
C ALA A 461 -7.30 2.02 -6.10
N THR A 462 -6.23 1.72 -6.85
CA THR A 462 -4.86 2.15 -6.50
C THR A 462 -4.81 3.66 -6.22
N PRO A 463 -4.08 4.14 -5.20
CA PRO A 463 -3.95 5.58 -4.90
C PRO A 463 -3.48 6.47 -6.06
N ALA A 464 -2.64 5.91 -6.94
CA ALA A 464 -2.16 6.57 -8.15
C ALA A 464 -1.57 8.00 -7.93
N GLU A 465 -1.01 8.28 -6.75
CA GLU A 465 -0.50 9.62 -6.38
C GLU A 465 0.50 10.17 -7.42
N GLY A 466 1.55 9.40 -7.75
CA GLY A 466 2.48 9.74 -8.84
C GLY A 466 2.03 9.21 -10.22
N VAL A 467 1.20 8.16 -10.25
CA VAL A 467 0.82 7.46 -11.49
C VAL A 467 -0.15 8.27 -12.34
N SER A 468 -1.14 8.90 -11.72
CA SER A 468 -2.14 9.74 -12.37
C SER A 468 -1.50 10.84 -13.22
N TYR A 469 -0.41 11.42 -12.73
CA TYR A 469 0.39 12.43 -13.42
C TYR A 469 1.37 11.81 -14.42
N SER A 470 2.19 10.86 -13.98
CA SER A 470 3.31 10.35 -14.79
C SER A 470 2.86 9.64 -16.07
N ILE A 471 1.75 8.91 -16.02
CA ILE A 471 1.17 8.28 -17.22
C ILE A 471 0.52 9.33 -18.12
N ALA A 472 -0.25 10.27 -17.57
CA ALA A 472 -0.90 11.33 -18.36
C ALA A 472 0.12 12.18 -19.15
N ARG A 473 1.30 12.46 -18.59
CA ARG A 473 2.40 13.13 -19.33
C ARG A 473 2.91 12.31 -20.50
N LYS A 474 3.11 11.00 -20.32
CA LYS A 474 3.56 10.10 -21.39
C LYS A 474 2.52 10.04 -22.50
N ASP A 475 1.25 10.00 -22.12
CA ASP A 475 0.12 10.02 -23.03
C ASP A 475 0.07 11.32 -23.83
N LYS A 476 0.12 12.48 -23.18
CA LYS A 476 0.16 13.79 -23.87
C LYS A 476 1.36 13.96 -24.79
N ALA A 477 2.52 13.40 -24.42
CA ALA A 477 3.71 13.44 -25.28
C ALA A 477 3.55 12.56 -26.54
N ALA A 478 2.87 11.42 -26.44
CA ALA A 478 2.67 10.48 -27.55
C ALA A 478 1.44 10.82 -28.40
N PHE A 479 0.38 11.30 -27.76
CA PHE A 479 -0.95 11.58 -28.31
C PHE A 479 -1.42 12.94 -27.78
N PRO A 480 -1.04 14.05 -28.43
CA PRO A 480 -1.35 15.39 -27.92
C PRO A 480 -2.85 15.68 -27.71
N ASP A 481 -3.69 15.00 -28.47
CA ASP A 481 -5.15 15.11 -28.50
C ASP A 481 -5.91 14.16 -27.55
N ILE A 482 -5.23 13.24 -26.87
CA ILE A 482 -5.87 12.40 -25.84
C ILE A 482 -6.43 13.26 -24.71
N ILE A 483 -7.66 12.98 -24.27
CA ILE A 483 -8.30 13.76 -23.20
C ILE A 483 -7.73 13.34 -21.84
N VAL A 484 -7.38 14.33 -21.01
CA VAL A 484 -6.97 14.17 -19.60
C VAL A 484 -7.99 14.84 -18.67
N ALA A 485 -7.98 14.51 -17.39
CA ALA A 485 -9.01 14.97 -16.44
C ALA A 485 -9.08 16.50 -16.31
N ASN A 486 -7.93 17.17 -16.40
CA ASN A 486 -7.80 18.63 -16.32
C ASN A 486 -7.50 19.29 -17.67
N GLU A 487 -8.04 18.78 -18.78
CA GLU A 487 -7.75 19.22 -20.14
C GLU A 487 -7.75 20.76 -20.31
N ALA A 488 -8.72 21.45 -19.71
CA ALA A 488 -8.84 22.92 -19.79
C ALA A 488 -7.71 23.67 -19.06
N GLU A 489 -7.22 23.14 -17.94
CA GLU A 489 -6.08 23.70 -17.20
C GLU A 489 -4.76 23.30 -17.87
N TYR A 490 -4.66 22.08 -18.38
CA TYR A 490 -3.49 21.61 -19.13
C TYR A 490 -3.21 22.51 -20.34
N ARG A 491 -4.25 22.89 -21.09
CA ARG A 491 -4.14 23.87 -22.20
C ARG A 491 -3.68 25.26 -21.75
N ARG A 492 -3.85 25.59 -20.47
CA ARG A 492 -3.36 26.83 -19.83
C ARG A 492 -1.96 26.68 -19.22
N GLY A 493 -1.30 25.54 -19.43
CA GLY A 493 0.06 25.26 -18.96
C GLY A 493 0.13 24.51 -17.63
N ALA A 494 -0.99 24.02 -17.11
CA ALA A 494 -0.96 23.09 -15.98
C ALA A 494 -0.41 21.72 -16.41
N GLU A 495 0.06 20.97 -15.44
CA GLU A 495 0.51 19.59 -15.64
C GLU A 495 -0.70 18.64 -15.79
N PRO A 496 -0.69 17.68 -16.75
CA PRO A 496 -1.84 16.83 -17.02
C PRO A 496 -1.98 15.69 -16.00
N TYR A 497 -3.20 15.35 -15.60
CA TYR A 497 -3.46 14.17 -14.75
C TYR A 497 -4.72 13.40 -15.17
N TYR A 498 -4.82 12.15 -14.70
CA TYR A 498 -6.03 11.32 -14.83
C TYR A 498 -6.80 11.22 -13.52
N THR A 499 -8.12 11.04 -13.65
CA THR A 499 -9.01 10.77 -12.53
C THR A 499 -8.65 9.42 -11.92
N ASN A 500 -8.60 9.34 -10.59
CA ASN A 500 -8.17 8.12 -9.94
C ASN A 500 -9.17 6.98 -10.16
N SER A 501 -8.67 5.79 -10.50
CA SER A 501 -9.46 4.57 -10.66
C SER A 501 -10.79 4.78 -11.44
N THR A 502 -11.93 4.55 -10.77
CA THR A 502 -13.30 4.79 -11.26
C THR A 502 -14.01 5.92 -10.51
N GLN A 503 -13.24 6.78 -9.83
CA GLN A 503 -13.79 7.92 -9.11
C GLN A 503 -14.49 8.89 -10.05
N LEU A 504 -15.41 9.67 -9.50
CA LEU A 504 -15.94 10.84 -10.20
C LEU A 504 -14.81 11.87 -10.40
N PRO A 505 -14.88 12.69 -11.47
CA PRO A 505 -13.99 13.83 -11.61
C PRO A 505 -14.02 14.73 -10.37
N VAL A 506 -12.89 15.34 -10.05
CA VAL A 506 -12.82 16.30 -8.94
C VAL A 506 -13.81 17.43 -9.19
N ASN A 507 -14.57 17.82 -8.16
CA ASN A 507 -15.64 18.83 -8.22
C ASN A 507 -16.83 18.47 -9.12
N TYR A 508 -17.09 17.18 -9.37
CA TYR A 508 -18.24 16.76 -10.17
C TYR A 508 -19.60 17.18 -9.55
N THR A 509 -19.75 17.09 -8.23
CA THR A 509 -20.97 17.48 -7.51
C THR A 509 -20.64 17.86 -6.06
N ASP A 510 -21.43 18.76 -5.48
CA ASP A 510 -21.43 19.11 -4.05
C ASP A 510 -22.43 18.27 -3.25
N ASP A 511 -23.44 17.69 -3.92
CA ASP A 511 -24.36 16.72 -3.32
C ASP A 511 -23.67 15.38 -2.99
N LEU A 512 -23.42 15.18 -1.70
CA LEU A 512 -22.82 13.96 -1.15
C LEU A 512 -23.62 12.69 -1.48
N PHE A 513 -24.95 12.73 -1.36
CA PHE A 513 -25.78 11.55 -1.61
C PHE A 513 -25.76 11.17 -3.08
N LYS A 514 -25.75 12.17 -3.97
CA LYS A 514 -25.57 11.93 -5.40
C LYS A 514 -24.20 11.30 -5.70
N ALA A 515 -23.12 11.81 -5.09
CA ALA A 515 -21.78 11.25 -5.27
C ALA A 515 -21.70 9.80 -4.78
N LEU A 516 -22.26 9.50 -3.61
CA LEU A 516 -22.34 8.15 -3.05
C LEU A 516 -23.14 7.21 -3.98
N ASN A 517 -24.33 7.62 -4.41
CA ASN A 517 -25.17 6.80 -5.30
C ASN A 517 -24.49 6.47 -6.64
N LEU A 518 -23.76 7.43 -7.22
CA LEU A 518 -23.01 7.22 -8.46
C LEU A 518 -21.77 6.35 -8.28
N GLN A 519 -21.25 6.24 -7.06
CA GLN A 519 -20.03 5.47 -6.80
C GLN A 519 -20.34 4.07 -6.27
N ASP A 520 -21.46 3.86 -5.58
CA ASP A 520 -21.79 2.61 -4.88
C ASP A 520 -21.58 1.33 -5.73
N ASP A 521 -22.15 1.29 -6.94
CA ASP A 521 -22.05 0.12 -7.84
C ASP A 521 -20.60 -0.16 -8.30
N LEU A 522 -19.81 0.88 -8.56
CA LEU A 522 -18.41 0.74 -8.98
C LEU A 522 -17.49 0.38 -7.81
N GLN A 523 -17.74 0.99 -6.65
CA GLN A 523 -16.91 0.82 -5.45
C GLN A 523 -17.01 -0.60 -4.89
N THR A 524 -18.20 -1.20 -4.93
CA THR A 524 -18.45 -2.58 -4.47
C THR A 524 -17.78 -3.66 -5.34
N ARG A 525 -17.38 -3.33 -6.58
CA ARG A 525 -16.67 -4.25 -7.49
C ARG A 525 -15.18 -4.38 -7.18
N TYR A 526 -14.59 -3.47 -6.41
CA TYR A 526 -13.21 -3.62 -5.96
C TYR A 526 -13.11 -4.70 -4.89
N THR A 527 -12.34 -5.75 -5.17
CA THR A 527 -12.07 -6.84 -4.21
C THR A 527 -10.87 -6.54 -3.33
N GLY A 528 -9.96 -5.71 -3.82
CA GLY A 528 -8.76 -5.25 -3.15
C GLY A 528 -8.96 -3.98 -2.35
N GLY A 529 -10.19 -3.47 -2.31
CA GLY A 529 -10.61 -2.32 -1.53
C GLY A 529 -10.34 -0.96 -2.17
N THR A 530 -10.98 0.01 -1.55
CA THR A 530 -11.24 1.32 -2.12
C THR A 530 -11.52 2.34 -1.02
N VAL A 531 -11.56 3.61 -1.39
CA VAL A 531 -11.83 4.71 -0.50
C VAL A 531 -12.71 5.73 -1.20
N PHE A 532 -13.67 6.25 -0.47
CA PHE A 532 -14.47 7.37 -0.90
C PHE A 532 -14.08 8.58 -0.04
N HIS A 533 -13.72 9.68 -0.71
CA HIS A 533 -13.29 10.90 -0.05
C HIS A 533 -14.35 11.99 -0.25
N ILE A 534 -14.60 12.77 0.80
CA ILE A 534 -15.54 13.89 0.79
C ILE A 534 -14.76 15.14 1.18
N TYR A 535 -14.99 16.23 0.45
CA TYR A 535 -14.46 17.55 0.80
C TYR A 535 -15.57 18.33 1.51
N LEU A 536 -15.50 18.40 2.83
CA LEU A 536 -16.42 19.19 3.66
C LEU A 536 -15.83 20.59 3.90
N GLY A 537 -16.66 21.62 3.77
CA GLY A 537 -16.23 23.02 3.90
C GLY A 537 -16.08 23.52 5.34
N GLU A 538 -16.77 22.88 6.30
CA GLU A 538 -16.71 23.17 7.73
C GLU A 538 -16.89 21.88 8.54
N SER A 539 -16.54 21.91 9.82
CA SER A 539 -16.79 20.81 10.76
C SER A 539 -18.30 20.60 10.93
N VAL A 540 -18.76 19.35 10.85
CA VAL A 540 -20.17 18.96 11.03
C VAL A 540 -20.33 18.16 12.32
#